data_AF-A0A078LVQ7-F1
#
_entry.id   AF-A0A078LVQ7-F1
#
_cell.length_a   1.000
_cell.length_b   1.000
_cell.length_c   1.000
_cell.angle_alpha   90.00
_cell.angle_beta   90.00
_cell.angle_gamma   90.00
#
_symmetry.space_group_name_H-M   'P 1'
#
loop_
_entity.id
_entity.type
_entity.pdbx_description
1 polymer ?
#
loop_
_entity_poly.entity_id
_entity_poly.type
_entity_poly.pdbx_seq_one_letter_code
_entity_poly.pdbx_strand_id
1 'polypeptide(L)'
;MYTMFNHSHQGLALLSLLLTLGWAAMVLLAPRTVATLGRPQRLCYIGAMATTGLVGVTGLLLGLLQGSWMTMLFPWLGLAAVIGHGIAGVRSRKALIAGQKAAAVVAVMVQVLLLVAAYGLMTVKPF
;
A
#
# COMPACT_ATOMS: atom_id res chain seq x y z
N MET A 1 -19.49 -17.43 -4.62
CA MET A 1 -19.39 -15.95 -4.60
C MET A 1 -18.29 -15.47 -3.66
N TYR A 2 -18.30 -15.93 -2.40
CA TYR A 2 -17.26 -15.58 -1.42
C TYR A 2 -15.82 -15.94 -1.85
N THR A 3 -15.61 -17.12 -2.44
CA THR A 3 -14.29 -17.57 -2.94
C THR A 3 -13.73 -16.70 -4.07
N MET A 4 -14.55 -16.35 -5.07
CA MET A 4 -14.14 -15.44 -6.15
C MET A 4 -13.80 -14.04 -5.64
N PHE A 5 -14.53 -13.56 -4.62
CA PHE A 5 -14.24 -12.27 -4.00
C PHE A 5 -12.92 -12.30 -3.20
N ASN A 6 -12.64 -13.39 -2.48
CA ASN A 6 -11.37 -13.56 -1.77
C ASN A 6 -10.17 -13.61 -2.73
N HIS A 7 -10.26 -14.36 -3.83
CA HIS A 7 -9.19 -14.38 -4.85
C HIS A 7 -8.97 -13.01 -5.49
N SER A 8 -10.05 -12.27 -5.77
CA SER A 8 -9.95 -10.90 -6.28
C SER A 8 -9.24 -9.98 -5.29
N HIS A 9 -9.55 -10.09 -3.99
CA HIS A 9 -8.90 -9.33 -2.93
C HIS A 9 -7.39 -9.65 -2.83
N GLN A 10 -7.00 -10.93 -2.91
CA GLN A 10 -5.60 -11.34 -2.94
C GLN A 10 -4.85 -10.80 -4.18
N GLY A 11 -5.51 -10.83 -5.35
CA GLY A 11 -4.95 -10.25 -6.58
C GLY A 11 -4.74 -8.74 -6.47
N LEU A 12 -5.70 -8.02 -5.88
CA LEU A 12 -5.56 -6.59 -5.58
C LEU A 12 -4.42 -6.32 -4.59
N ALA A 13 -4.26 -7.17 -3.57
CA ALA A 13 -3.18 -7.05 -2.59
C ALA A 13 -1.81 -7.21 -3.26
N LEU A 14 -1.65 -8.21 -4.11
CA LEU A 14 -0.43 -8.41 -4.90
C LEU A 14 -0.16 -7.21 -5.84
N LEU A 15 -1.18 -6.74 -6.55
CA LEU A 15 -1.04 -5.58 -7.44
C LEU A 15 -0.62 -4.32 -6.66
N SER A 16 -1.18 -4.10 -5.47
CA SER A 16 -0.83 -2.97 -4.61
C SER A 16 0.63 -3.03 -4.12
N LEU A 17 1.12 -4.24 -3.83
CA LEU A 17 2.52 -4.48 -3.47
C LEU A 17 3.44 -4.16 -4.66
N LEU A 18 3.14 -4.69 -5.85
CA LEU A 18 3.93 -4.45 -7.06
C LEU A 18 3.98 -2.96 -7.43
N LEU A 19 2.85 -2.25 -7.37
CA LEU A 19 2.80 -0.81 -7.65
C LEU A 19 3.57 0.00 -6.60
N THR A 20 3.54 -0.42 -5.33
CA THR A 20 4.32 0.23 -4.26
C THR A 20 5.81 -0.01 -4.45
N LEU A 21 6.23 -1.20 -4.85
CA LEU A 21 7.62 -1.48 -5.23
C LEU A 21 8.04 -0.66 -6.46
N GLY A 22 7.16 -0.52 -7.44
CA GLY A 22 7.36 0.37 -8.59
C GLY A 22 7.55 1.83 -8.15
N TRP A 23 6.72 2.32 -7.23
CA TRP A 23 6.89 3.65 -6.63
C TRP A 23 8.21 3.78 -5.86
N ALA A 24 8.61 2.77 -5.07
CA ALA A 24 9.88 2.74 -4.37
C ALA A 24 11.08 2.80 -5.33
N ALA A 25 11.05 2.02 -6.41
CA ALA A 25 12.07 2.08 -7.45
C ALA A 25 12.17 3.47 -8.08
N MET A 26 11.01 4.10 -8.38
CA MET A 26 10.97 5.47 -8.89
C MET A 26 11.55 6.48 -7.88
N VAL A 27 11.23 6.34 -6.60
CA VAL A 27 11.79 7.19 -5.53
C VAL A 27 13.29 6.99 -5.42
N LEU A 28 13.82 5.77 -5.54
CA LEU A 28 15.25 5.47 -5.45
C LEU A 28 16.03 5.99 -6.66
N LEU A 29 15.48 5.85 -7.87
CA LEU A 29 16.13 6.24 -9.12
C LEU A 29 15.95 7.73 -9.47
N ALA A 30 15.02 8.43 -8.82
CA ALA A 30 14.80 9.85 -9.07
C ALA A 30 16.05 10.70 -8.76
N PRO A 31 16.36 11.74 -9.58
CA PRO A 31 17.37 12.73 -9.25
C PRO A 31 17.12 13.41 -7.90
N ARG A 32 18.15 14.00 -7.29
CA ARG A 32 18.03 14.66 -5.96
C ARG A 32 17.02 15.81 -5.97
N THR A 33 16.88 16.51 -7.09
CA THR A 33 15.94 17.61 -7.26
C THR A 33 14.94 17.24 -8.35
N VAL A 34 13.65 17.30 -8.01
CA VAL A 34 12.57 17.04 -8.97
C VAL A 34 11.49 18.10 -8.74
N ALA A 35 11.34 19.04 -9.68
CA ALA A 35 10.36 20.12 -9.55
C ALA A 35 8.91 19.58 -9.55
N THR A 36 8.66 18.53 -10.32
CA THR A 36 7.36 17.84 -10.41
C THR A 36 7.55 16.36 -10.71
N LEU A 37 6.55 15.53 -10.37
CA LEU A 37 6.58 14.12 -10.75
C LEU A 37 6.40 13.97 -12.26
N GLY A 38 7.28 13.19 -12.89
CA GLY A 38 7.06 12.74 -14.27
C GLY A 38 5.81 11.86 -14.39
N ARG A 39 5.28 11.71 -15.60
CA ARG A 39 4.11 10.84 -15.89
C ARG A 39 4.25 9.41 -15.30
N PRO A 40 5.34 8.66 -15.51
CA PRO A 40 5.44 7.30 -14.97
C PRO A 40 5.46 7.28 -13.44
N GLN A 41 6.18 8.22 -12.80
CA GLN A 41 6.23 8.36 -11.34
C GLN A 41 4.83 8.62 -10.76
N ARG A 42 4.06 9.52 -11.41
CA ARG A 42 2.70 9.85 -11.01
C ARG A 42 1.76 8.65 -11.16
N LEU A 43 1.86 7.89 -12.25
CA LEU A 43 1.04 6.69 -12.46
C LEU A 43 1.35 5.60 -11.43
N CYS A 44 2.63 5.32 -11.16
CA CYS A 44 3.01 4.37 -10.12
C CYS A 44 2.51 4.80 -8.73
N TYR A 45 2.68 6.08 -8.37
CA TYR A 45 2.19 6.62 -7.10
C TYR A 45 0.66 6.49 -6.97
N ILE A 46 -0.10 7.00 -7.96
CA ILE A 46 -1.56 6.94 -7.92
C ILE A 46 -2.04 5.49 -7.90
N GLY A 47 -1.43 4.63 -8.73
CA GLY A 47 -1.72 3.21 -8.76
C GLY A 47 -1.51 2.56 -7.40
N ALA A 48 -0.36 2.77 -6.76
CA ALA A 48 -0.06 2.23 -5.44
C ALA A 48 -1.08 2.69 -4.38
N MET A 49 -1.42 3.98 -4.37
CA MET A 49 -2.37 4.54 -3.40
C MET A 49 -3.80 4.05 -3.63
N ALA A 50 -4.27 4.06 -4.87
CA ALA A 50 -5.63 3.65 -5.22
C ALA A 50 -5.84 2.16 -4.98
N THR A 51 -4.90 1.31 -5.42
CA THR A 51 -5.00 -0.14 -5.22
C THR A 51 -4.91 -0.53 -3.75
N THR A 52 -4.03 0.10 -2.95
CA THR A 52 -3.98 -0.16 -1.50
C THR A 52 -5.27 0.28 -0.80
N GLY A 53 -5.87 1.40 -1.22
CA GLY A 53 -7.19 1.82 -0.74
C GLY A 53 -8.28 0.81 -1.06
N LEU A 54 -8.31 0.29 -2.29
CA LEU A 54 -9.24 -0.77 -2.71
C LEU A 54 -9.03 -2.06 -1.92
N VAL A 55 -7.78 -2.44 -1.63
CA VAL A 55 -7.46 -3.58 -0.76
C VAL A 55 -8.04 -3.36 0.63
N GLY A 56 -7.86 -2.17 1.22
CA GLY A 56 -8.46 -1.85 2.52
C GLY A 56 -9.98 -1.98 2.52
N VAL A 57 -10.66 -1.42 1.52
CA VAL A 57 -12.13 -1.51 1.40
C VAL A 57 -12.59 -2.95 1.22
N THR A 58 -11.97 -3.71 0.32
CA THR A 58 -12.34 -5.11 0.05
C THR A 58 -12.04 -6.02 1.24
N GLY A 59 -10.96 -5.78 1.98
CA GLY A 59 -10.62 -6.50 3.21
C GLY A 59 -11.61 -6.23 4.34
N LEU A 60 -12.04 -4.96 4.51
CA LEU A 60 -13.10 -4.62 5.47
C LEU A 60 -14.43 -5.31 5.12
N LEU A 61 -14.81 -5.32 3.84
CA LEU A 61 -16.00 -6.03 3.38
C LEU A 61 -15.92 -7.53 3.66
N LEU A 62 -14.78 -8.17 3.41
CA LEU A 62 -14.56 -9.59 3.75
C LEU A 62 -14.73 -9.85 5.25
N GLY A 63 -14.12 -9.00 6.09
CA GLY A 63 -14.26 -9.11 7.54
C GLY A 63 -15.70 -8.95 8.02
N LEU A 64 -16.43 -7.96 7.47
CA LEU A 64 -17.84 -7.75 7.78
C LEU A 64 -18.70 -8.97 7.41
N LEU A 65 -18.45 -9.58 6.26
CA LEU A 65 -19.18 -10.77 5.79
C LEU A 65 -18.93 -12.02 6.65
N GLN A 66 -17.78 -12.11 7.33
CA GLN A 66 -17.47 -13.21 8.26
C GLN A 66 -18.07 -13.02 9.67
N GLY A 67 -18.69 -11.87 9.97
CA GLY A 67 -19.47 -11.63 11.19
C GLY A 67 -18.69 -11.49 12.51
N SER A 68 -17.37 -11.73 12.54
CA SER A 68 -16.55 -11.75 13.77
C SER A 68 -15.33 -10.82 13.73
N TRP A 69 -15.28 -9.89 12.78
CA TRP A 69 -14.09 -9.05 12.56
C TRP A 69 -13.70 -8.14 13.74
N MET A 70 -14.66 -7.72 14.58
CA MET A 70 -14.35 -6.84 15.72
C MET A 70 -13.57 -7.54 16.82
N THR A 71 -13.71 -8.86 16.97
CA THR A 71 -12.99 -9.66 17.97
C THR A 71 -11.65 -10.19 17.45
N MET A 72 -11.40 -10.07 16.14
CA MET A 72 -10.16 -10.48 15.50
C MET A 72 -9.15 -9.33 15.48
N LEU A 73 -7.88 -9.63 15.76
CA LEU A 73 -6.81 -8.63 15.70
C LEU A 73 -6.42 -8.26 14.26
N PHE A 74 -6.49 -9.22 13.35
CA PHE A 74 -6.03 -9.08 11.97
C PHE A 74 -6.65 -7.88 11.22
N PRO A 75 -7.99 -7.68 11.18
CA PRO A 75 -8.60 -6.61 10.38
C PRO A 75 -8.09 -5.23 10.79
N TRP A 76 -7.83 -5.03 12.09
CA TRP A 76 -7.27 -3.80 12.63
C TRP A 76 -5.81 -3.60 12.23
N LEU A 77 -5.01 -4.67 12.21
CA LEU A 77 -3.63 -4.60 11.70
C LEU A 77 -3.60 -4.25 10.21
N GLY A 78 -4.49 -4.84 9.40
CA GLY A 78 -4.65 -4.51 7.99
C GLY A 78 -5.05 -3.04 7.78
N LEU A 79 -6.03 -2.55 8.56
CA LEU A 79 -6.45 -1.16 8.51
C LEU A 79 -5.32 -0.19 8.89
N ALA A 80 -4.59 -0.50 9.97
CA ALA A 80 -3.43 0.28 10.39
C ALA A 80 -2.35 0.31 9.31
N ALA A 81 -2.11 -0.82 8.63
CA ALA A 81 -1.16 -0.89 7.51
C ALA A 81 -1.61 -0.03 6.31
N VAL A 82 -2.90 -0.06 5.94
CA VAL A 82 -3.45 0.77 4.86
C VAL A 82 -3.36 2.27 5.18
N ILE A 83 -3.74 2.67 6.40
CA ILE A 83 -3.64 4.06 6.84
C ILE A 83 -2.18 4.52 6.88
N GLY A 84 -1.32 3.72 7.50
CA GLY A 84 0.11 4.00 7.59
C GLY A 84 0.77 4.09 6.22
N HIS A 85 0.39 3.20 5.29
CA HIS A 85 0.84 3.24 3.89
C HIS A 85 0.43 4.54 3.22
N GLY A 86 -0.81 4.98 3.39
CA GLY A 86 -1.29 6.24 2.83
C GLY A 86 -0.52 7.45 3.35
N ILE A 87 -0.27 7.51 4.65
CA ILE A 87 0.51 8.58 5.29
C ILE A 87 1.95 8.57 4.78
N ALA A 88 2.58 7.39 4.76
CA ALA A 88 3.95 7.20 4.30
C ALA A 88 4.12 7.55 2.82
N GLY A 89 3.17 7.16 1.97
CA GLY A 89 3.15 7.48 0.54
C GLY A 89 3.05 8.98 0.28
N VAL A 90 2.14 9.69 0.97
CA VAL A 90 2.02 11.14 0.85
C VAL A 90 3.31 11.84 1.31
N ARG A 91 3.89 11.41 2.43
CA ARG A 91 5.17 11.94 2.93
C ARG A 91 6.32 11.69 1.95
N SER A 92 6.41 10.48 1.41
CA SER A 92 7.43 10.12 0.41
C SER A 92 7.35 11.01 -0.82
N ARG A 93 6.14 11.17 -1.38
CA ARG A 93 5.91 12.06 -2.53
C ARG A 93 6.28 13.50 -2.23
N LYS A 94 5.83 14.05 -1.10
CA LYS A 94 6.13 15.44 -0.73
C LYS A 94 7.63 15.66 -0.52
N ALA A 95 8.30 14.75 0.17
CA ALA A 95 9.74 14.81 0.39
C ALA A 95 10.52 14.72 -0.94
N LEU A 96 10.10 13.88 -1.88
CA LEU A 96 10.75 13.76 -3.18
C LEU A 96 10.66 15.06 -3.99
N ILE A 97 9.48 15.69 -4.03
CA ILE A 97 9.26 16.98 -4.71
C ILE A 97 10.05 18.10 -4.03
N ALA A 98 10.17 18.07 -2.69
CA ALA A 98 10.98 19.02 -1.92
C ALA A 98 12.50 18.79 -2.05
N GLY A 99 12.94 17.79 -2.83
CA GLY A 99 14.35 17.43 -2.97
C GLY A 99 14.96 16.74 -1.73
N GLN A 100 14.13 16.38 -0.74
CA GLN A 100 14.54 15.72 0.49
C GLN A 100 14.65 14.21 0.28
N LYS A 101 15.64 13.79 -0.51
CA LYS A 101 15.81 12.40 -0.96
C LYS A 101 15.82 11.38 0.18
N ALA A 102 16.58 11.64 1.25
CA ALA A 102 16.68 10.72 2.38
C ALA A 102 15.32 10.49 3.06
N ALA A 103 14.57 11.57 3.31
CA ALA A 103 13.23 11.49 3.88
C ALA A 103 12.24 10.77 2.93
N ALA A 104 12.35 10.99 1.62
CA ALA A 104 11.53 10.30 0.63
C ALA A 104 11.77 8.78 0.63
N VAL A 105 13.04 8.37 0.75
CA VAL A 105 13.44 6.96 0.82
C VAL A 105 12.98 6.33 2.13
N VAL A 106 13.20 6.97 3.28
CA VAL A 106 12.73 6.43 4.57
C VAL A 106 11.21 6.25 4.55
N ALA A 107 10.46 7.24 4.05
CA ALA A 107 9.01 7.15 3.95
C ALA A 107 8.56 6.02 3.01
N VAL A 108 9.22 5.83 1.85
CA VAL A 108 8.85 4.74 0.94
C VAL A 108 9.23 3.37 1.48
N MET A 109 10.31 3.26 2.26
CA MET A 109 10.67 2.03 2.94
C MET A 109 9.62 1.63 3.98
N VAL A 110 9.12 2.59 4.76
CA VAL A 110 7.99 2.35 5.68
C VAL A 110 6.75 1.88 4.90
N GLN A 111 6.45 2.51 3.76
CA GLN A 111 5.33 2.14 2.91
C GLN A 111 5.43 0.69 2.40
N VAL A 112 6.62 0.26 1.96
CA VAL A 112 6.90 -1.11 1.52
C VAL A 112 6.78 -2.09 2.69
N LEU A 113 7.38 -1.79 3.84
CA LEU A 113 7.36 -2.66 5.02
C LEU A 113 5.93 -2.93 5.50
N LEU A 114 5.07 -1.92 5.52
CA LEU A 114 3.65 -2.06 5.91
C LEU A 114 2.90 -3.01 4.98
N LEU A 115 3.10 -2.88 3.65
CA LEU A 115 2.45 -3.75 2.68
C LEU A 115 3.01 -5.17 2.69
N VAL A 116 4.32 -5.35 2.86
CA VAL A 116 4.92 -6.69 2.99
C VAL A 116 4.41 -7.40 4.23
N ALA A 117 4.34 -6.69 5.37
CA ALA A 117 3.79 -7.24 6.61
C ALA A 117 2.31 -7.60 6.46
N ALA A 118 1.51 -6.69 5.90
CA ALA A 118 0.08 -6.93 5.67
C ALA A 118 -0.14 -8.11 4.71
N TYR A 119 0.56 -8.15 3.58
CA TYR A 119 0.48 -9.23 2.60
C TYR A 119 0.92 -10.57 3.18
N GLY A 120 2.04 -10.60 3.92
CA GLY A 120 2.51 -11.81 4.60
C GLY A 120 1.53 -12.32 5.66
N LEU A 121 0.81 -11.42 6.34
CA LEU A 121 -0.25 -11.83 7.26
C LEU A 121 -1.40 -12.54 6.52
N MET A 122 -1.75 -12.10 5.30
CA MET A 122 -2.80 -12.73 4.50
C MET A 122 -2.43 -14.14 4.02
N THR A 123 -1.15 -14.42 3.80
CA THR A 123 -0.71 -15.74 3.33
C THR A 123 -0.68 -16.77 4.45
N VAL A 124 -0.46 -16.35 5.69
CA VAL A 124 -0.44 -17.24 6.87
C VAL A 124 -1.83 -17.44 7.45
N LYS A 125 -2.70 -16.41 7.39
CA LYS A 125 -4.07 -16.45 7.86
C LYS A 125 -4.98 -15.94 6.73
N PRO A 126 -5.50 -16.83 5.87
CA PRO A 126 -6.45 -16.40 4.84
C PRO A 126 -7.70 -15.84 5.51
N PHE A 127 -8.08 -14.63 5.10
CA PHE A 127 -9.30 -13.94 5.52
C PHE A 127 -10.51 -14.41 4.74
#